data_AF-A0A645JGB4-F1
#
_entry.id   AF-A0A645JGB4-F1
#
_cell.length_a   1.000
_cell.length_b   1.000
_cell.length_c   1.000
_cell.angle_alpha   90.00
_cell.angle_beta   90.00
_cell.angle_gamma   90.00
#
_symmetry.space_group_name_H-M   'P 1'
#
loop_
_entity.id
_entity.type
_entity.pdbx_description
1 polymer ?
#
loop_
_entity_poly.entity_id
_entity_poly.type
_entity_poly.pdbx_seq_one_letter_code
_entity_poly.pdbx_strand_id
1 'polypeptide(L)'
;MKAVEIGADATVLDVSISFSNRITDSTMLAMADTFIEDENGGRLQIKRPDGNRDLAIRQGETLDGKLVFMGAVSPSARKLRLVFNEGNQTDNIVAPGLVMELPLQGG
;
A
#
# COMPACT_ATOMS: atom_id res chain seq x y z
N MET A 1 2.86 16.91 -30.01
CA MET A 1 4.04 16.17 -29.50
C MET A 1 3.66 15.56 -28.17
N LYS A 2 3.85 14.24 -27.97
CA LYS A 2 3.84 13.64 -26.63
C LYS A 2 5.28 13.63 -26.15
N ALA A 3 5.60 14.48 -25.18
CA ALA A 3 6.85 14.39 -24.45
C ALA A 3 6.73 13.25 -23.43
N VAL A 4 7.71 12.38 -23.37
CA VAL A 4 7.85 11.38 -22.31
C VAL A 4 8.84 11.97 -21.32
N GLU A 5 8.37 12.24 -20.10
CA GLU A 5 9.21 12.68 -19.00
C GLU A 5 9.50 11.44 -18.13
N ILE A 6 10.79 11.10 -17.98
CA ILE A 6 11.22 9.95 -17.21
C ILE A 6 11.44 10.43 -15.77
N GLY A 7 10.49 10.12 -14.89
CA GLY A 7 10.62 10.30 -13.43
C GLY A 7 11.20 9.05 -12.75
N ALA A 8 11.27 9.05 -11.42
CA ALA A 8 11.68 7.86 -10.67
C ALA A 8 10.72 6.68 -10.95
N ASP A 9 11.27 5.49 -11.14
CA ASP A 9 10.52 4.31 -11.59
C ASP A 9 9.53 3.80 -10.54
N ALA A 10 9.74 4.12 -9.26
CA ALA A 10 8.88 3.68 -8.17
C ALA A 10 9.00 4.54 -6.90
N THR A 11 7.94 4.53 -6.11
CA THR A 11 7.92 4.98 -4.71
C THR A 11 7.99 3.73 -3.82
N VAL A 12 8.88 3.76 -2.83
CA VAL A 12 9.15 2.60 -1.97
C VAL A 12 8.87 2.98 -0.53
N LEU A 13 8.07 2.16 0.15
CA LEU A 13 7.81 2.26 1.58
C LEU A 13 8.39 1.05 2.29
N ASP A 14 9.32 1.28 3.23
CA ASP A 14 9.76 0.25 4.17
C ASP A 14 8.65 0.02 5.22
N VAL A 15 8.27 -1.23 5.43
CA VAL A 15 7.15 -1.62 6.31
C VAL A 15 7.52 -2.81 7.19
N SER A 16 6.86 -2.86 8.35
CA SER A 16 6.74 -4.04 9.20
C SER A 16 5.26 -4.17 9.55
N ILE A 17 4.61 -5.24 9.06
CA ILE A 17 3.16 -5.44 9.21
C ILE A 17 2.92 -6.79 9.88
N SER A 18 2.48 -6.77 11.13
CA SER A 18 2.12 -7.97 11.88
C SER A 18 0.61 -8.21 11.83
N PHE A 19 0.21 -9.49 11.75
CA PHE A 19 -1.20 -9.88 11.82
C PHE A 19 -1.49 -10.78 13.01
N SER A 20 -2.53 -10.43 13.77
CA SER A 20 -3.05 -11.25 14.87
C SER A 20 -4.57 -11.13 14.90
N ASN A 21 -5.25 -12.26 15.01
CA ASN A 21 -6.70 -12.33 15.00
C ASN A 21 -7.17 -13.53 15.84
N ARG A 22 -8.42 -13.52 16.33
CA ARG A 22 -9.00 -14.62 17.13
C ARG A 22 -9.97 -15.51 16.34
N ILE A 23 -10.29 -15.12 15.11
CA ILE A 23 -11.37 -15.69 14.29
C ILE A 23 -10.81 -16.36 13.04
N THR A 24 -9.83 -15.74 12.38
CA THR A 24 -9.18 -16.26 11.17
C THR A 24 -7.68 -16.42 11.39
N ASP A 25 -7.06 -17.31 10.60
CA ASP A 25 -5.62 -17.58 10.62
C ASP A 25 -4.83 -16.76 9.58
N SER A 26 -5.50 -15.96 8.76
CA SER A 26 -4.86 -15.19 7.70
C SER A 26 -5.68 -13.96 7.27
N THR A 27 -4.98 -13.00 6.66
CA THR A 27 -5.58 -11.83 6.00
C THR A 27 -4.81 -11.48 4.73
N MET A 28 -5.46 -10.81 3.78
CA MET A 28 -4.87 -10.34 2.53
C MET A 28 -4.96 -8.82 2.42
N LEU A 29 -3.83 -8.15 2.25
CA LEU A 29 -3.79 -6.68 2.20
C LEU A 29 -3.99 -6.11 0.79
N ALA A 30 -3.83 -6.91 -0.26
CA ALA A 30 -3.94 -6.47 -1.65
C ALA A 30 -4.91 -7.32 -2.50
N MET A 31 -6.01 -7.78 -1.89
CA MET A 31 -7.08 -8.52 -2.59
C MET A 31 -7.90 -7.57 -3.48
N ALA A 32 -8.21 -6.37 -2.99
CA ALA A 32 -8.82 -5.27 -3.75
C ALA A 32 -7.80 -4.16 -4.03
N ASP A 33 -8.26 -3.01 -4.52
CA ASP A 33 -7.39 -1.89 -4.88
C ASP A 33 -6.54 -1.43 -3.68
N THR A 34 -5.23 -1.34 -3.90
CA THR A 34 -4.24 -1.03 -2.88
C THR A 34 -3.21 -0.09 -3.47
N PHE A 35 -3.10 1.10 -2.88
CA PHE A 35 -2.37 2.22 -3.46
C PHE A 35 -1.88 3.18 -2.40
N ILE A 36 -1.00 4.08 -2.82
CA ILE A 36 -0.79 5.36 -2.13
C ILE A 36 -1.48 6.48 -2.88
N GLU A 37 -2.05 7.43 -2.14
CA GLU A 37 -2.71 8.63 -2.66
C GLU A 37 -2.11 9.88 -2.01
N ASP A 38 -1.72 10.86 -2.81
CA ASP A 38 -1.24 12.15 -2.31
C ASP A 38 -2.39 13.11 -1.97
N GLU A 39 -2.07 14.26 -1.36
CA GLU A 39 -3.10 15.25 -1.00
C GLU A 39 -3.84 15.89 -2.19
N ASN A 40 -3.34 15.73 -3.42
CA ASN A 40 -3.97 16.22 -4.64
C ASN A 40 -4.84 15.14 -5.33
N GLY A 41 -4.93 13.94 -4.75
CA GLY A 41 -5.66 12.80 -5.30
C GLY A 41 -4.86 11.98 -6.32
N GLY A 42 -3.56 12.22 -6.47
CA GLY A 42 -2.68 11.41 -7.30
C GLY A 42 -2.48 10.03 -6.70
N ARG A 43 -2.84 8.98 -7.44
CA ARG A 43 -2.78 7.58 -6.97
C ARG A 43 -1.66 6.80 -7.65
N LEU A 44 -0.86 6.08 -6.87
CA LEU A 44 0.12 5.11 -7.36
C LEU A 44 -0.24 3.72 -6.86
N GLN A 45 -0.43 2.79 -7.80
CA GLN A 45 -0.84 1.42 -7.49
C GLN A 45 0.35 0.59 -7.00
N ILE A 46 0.08 -0.34 -6.07
CA ILE A 46 1.10 -1.25 -5.60
C ILE A 46 1.56 -2.22 -6.71
N LYS A 47 2.87 -2.38 -6.85
CA LYS A 47 3.47 -3.50 -7.56
C LYS A 47 3.36 -4.75 -6.68
N ARG A 48 2.41 -5.61 -7.02
CA ARG A 48 2.18 -6.88 -6.31
C ARG A 48 3.42 -7.80 -6.46
N PRO A 49 3.97 -8.34 -5.36
CA PRO A 49 5.08 -9.28 -5.43
C PRO A 49 4.68 -10.62 -6.08
N ASP A 50 5.52 -11.17 -6.96
CA ASP A 50 5.20 -12.39 -7.73
C ASP A 50 4.88 -13.61 -6.83
N GLY A 51 5.55 -13.73 -5.69
CA GLY A 51 5.38 -14.85 -4.73
C GLY A 51 4.34 -14.60 -3.62
N ASN A 52 3.83 -13.37 -3.48
CA ASN A 52 2.81 -13.03 -2.48
C ASN A 52 1.92 -11.90 -3.01
N ARG A 53 1.24 -12.20 -4.12
CA ARG A 53 0.51 -11.20 -4.92
C ARG A 53 -0.51 -10.41 -4.11
N ASP A 54 -1.21 -11.07 -3.20
CA ASP A 54 -2.29 -10.46 -2.41
C ASP A 54 -1.81 -9.98 -1.03
N LEU A 55 -0.50 -10.01 -0.79
CA LEU A 55 0.13 -9.66 0.49
C LEU A 55 -0.54 -10.40 1.65
N ALA A 56 -0.67 -11.72 1.50
CA ALA A 56 -1.20 -12.58 2.54
C ALA A 56 -0.24 -12.61 3.73
N ILE A 57 -0.80 -12.48 4.93
CA ILE A 57 -0.11 -12.60 6.22
C ILE A 57 -0.84 -13.65 7.04
N ARG A 58 -0.13 -14.66 7.58
CA ARG A 58 -0.75 -15.58 8.54
C ARG A 58 -0.72 -15.01 9.95
N GLN A 59 -1.61 -15.52 10.79
CA GLN A 59 -1.69 -15.17 12.20
C GLN A 59 -0.36 -15.45 12.89
N GLY A 60 0.15 -14.45 13.60
CA GLY A 60 1.43 -14.49 14.29
C GLY A 60 2.64 -14.20 13.40
N GLU A 61 2.45 -14.07 12.08
CA GLU A 61 3.52 -13.63 11.18
C GLU A 61 3.65 -12.11 11.16
N THR A 62 4.84 -11.66 10.77
CA THR A 62 5.13 -10.27 10.42
C THR A 62 5.71 -10.26 9.01
N LEU A 63 5.15 -9.42 8.13
CA LEU A 63 5.76 -9.08 6.86
C LEU A 63 6.69 -7.90 7.07
N ASP A 64 8.00 -8.17 6.99
CA ASP A 64 9.05 -7.16 6.96
C ASP A 64 9.56 -7.00 5.53
N GLY A 65 9.59 -5.77 5.02
CA GLY A 65 10.11 -5.52 3.69
C GLY A 65 9.66 -4.21 3.08
N LYS A 66 9.48 -4.22 1.77
CA LYS A 66 9.21 -3.04 0.95
C LYS A 66 7.89 -3.19 0.21
N LEU A 67 7.02 -2.20 0.34
CA LEU A 67 5.93 -1.98 -0.61
C LEU A 67 6.44 -1.08 -1.72
N VAL A 68 6.28 -1.51 -2.96
CA VAL A 68 6.71 -0.77 -4.15
C VAL A 68 5.48 -0.28 -4.88
N PHE A 69 5.39 1.01 -5.15
CA PHE A 69 4.30 1.63 -5.90
C PHE A 69 4.82 2.15 -7.24
N MET A 70 4.08 1.88 -8.31
CA MET A 70 4.51 2.19 -9.67
C MET A 70 4.45 3.70 -9.92
N GLY A 71 5.60 4.34 -10.14
CA GLY A 71 5.73 5.79 -10.34
C GLY A 71 6.19 6.56 -9.09
N ALA A 72 6.29 7.88 -9.23
CA ALA A 72 6.78 8.78 -8.19
C ALA A 72 5.66 9.64 -7.62
N VAL A 73 5.66 9.83 -6.29
CA VAL A 73 4.80 10.83 -5.65
C VAL A 73 5.23 12.24 -6.06
N SER A 74 4.30 13.19 -6.06
CA SER A 74 4.64 14.59 -6.36
C SER A 74 5.78 15.07 -5.45
N PRO A 75 6.82 15.75 -5.97
CA PRO A 75 7.87 16.34 -5.14
C PRO A 75 7.34 17.39 -4.14
N SER A 76 6.17 17.96 -4.42
CA SER A 76 5.50 18.90 -3.51
C SER A 76 4.63 18.21 -2.45
N ALA A 77 4.39 16.90 -2.55
CA ALA A 77 3.55 16.17 -1.61
C ALA A 77 4.11 16.29 -0.19
N ARG A 78 3.21 16.46 0.77
CA ARG A 78 3.51 16.55 2.21
C ARG A 78 2.88 15.41 2.98
N LYS A 79 1.91 14.72 2.38
CA LYS A 79 1.20 13.62 3.03
C LYS A 79 0.76 12.60 2.00
N LEU A 80 0.88 11.33 2.36
CA LEU A 80 0.30 10.24 1.61
C LEU A 80 -0.77 9.54 2.44
N ARG A 81 -1.72 8.91 1.78
CA ARG A 81 -2.58 7.88 2.34
C ARG A 81 -2.14 6.54 1.78
N LEU A 82 -1.74 5.60 2.63
CA LEU A 82 -1.63 4.19 2.24
C LEU A 82 -2.99 3.55 2.43
N VAL A 83 -3.57 3.08 1.33
CA VAL A 83 -4.90 2.47 1.28
C VAL A 83 -4.74 1.01 0.92
N PHE A 84 -5.24 0.12 1.77
CA PHE A 84 -5.36 -1.31 1.51
C PHE A 84 -6.83 -1.66 1.29
N ASN A 85 -7.07 -2.50 0.28
CA ASN A 85 -8.38 -3.02 -0.08
C ASN A 85 -9.50 -1.95 -0.11
N GLU A 86 -9.34 -0.90 -0.93
CA GLU A 86 -10.35 0.18 -1.06
C GLU A 86 -11.75 -0.40 -1.28
N GLY A 87 -12.74 0.12 -0.52
CA GLY A 87 -14.14 -0.31 -0.58
C GLY A 87 -14.51 -1.42 0.40
N ASN A 88 -13.54 -2.16 0.94
CA ASN A 88 -13.83 -3.16 1.99
C ASN A 88 -14.07 -2.49 3.34
N GLN A 89 -14.92 -3.12 4.17
CA GLN A 89 -15.12 -2.71 5.55
C GLN A 89 -13.90 -3.08 6.41
N THR A 90 -13.68 -2.33 7.48
CA THR A 90 -12.56 -2.55 8.41
C THR A 90 -12.67 -3.86 9.20
N ASP A 91 -13.89 -4.39 9.35
CA ASP A 91 -14.19 -5.65 10.04
C ASP A 91 -14.26 -6.86 9.10
N ASN A 92 -13.95 -6.67 7.81
CA ASN A 92 -13.79 -7.79 6.88
C ASN A 92 -12.59 -8.64 7.31
N ILE A 93 -12.87 -9.84 7.82
CA ILE A 93 -11.86 -10.74 8.36
C ILE A 93 -10.91 -11.33 7.31
N VAL A 94 -11.26 -11.30 6.02
CA VAL A 94 -10.44 -11.85 4.93
C VAL A 94 -9.53 -10.79 4.34
N ALA A 95 -10.08 -9.63 4.01
CA ALA A 95 -9.37 -8.53 3.35
C ALA A 95 -9.89 -7.18 3.88
N PRO A 96 -9.47 -6.75 5.07
CA PRO A 96 -9.97 -5.52 5.69
C PRO A 96 -9.59 -4.31 4.84
N GLY A 97 -10.52 -3.36 4.73
CA GLY A 97 -10.20 -2.03 4.21
C GLY A 97 -9.45 -1.24 5.27
N LEU A 98 -8.27 -0.72 4.95
CA LEU A 98 -7.44 0.04 5.88
C LEU A 98 -6.92 1.31 5.20
N VAL A 99 -6.87 2.41 5.95
CA VAL A 99 -6.28 3.67 5.50
C VAL A 99 -5.33 4.17 6.58
N MET A 100 -4.08 4.41 6.20
CA MET A 100 -3.07 5.02 7.08
C MET A 100 -2.59 6.33 6.48
N GLU A 101 -2.44 7.34 7.34
CA GLU A 101 -1.86 8.62 6.95
C GLU A 101 -0.35 8.60 7.18
N LEU A 102 0.42 8.94 6.14
CA LEU A 102 1.87 8.94 6.14
C LEU A 102 2.36 10.38 5.92
N PRO A 103 2.77 11.10 6.98
CA PRO A 103 3.40 12.41 6.80
C PRO A 103 4.75 12.23 6.09
N LEU A 104 4.98 12.97 5.01
CA LEU A 104 6.28 13.03 4.36
C LEU A 104 7.09 14.13 5.03
N GLN A 105 8.18 13.75 5.71
CA GLN A 105 9.17 14.74 6.12
C GLN A 105 9.75 15.35 4.83
N GLY A 106 9.69 16.67 4.71
CA GLY A 106 9.81 17.40 3.44
C GLY A 106 10.95 16.95 2.53
N GLY A 107 10.64 16.87 1.23
CA GLY A 107 11.62 16.64 0.16
C GLY A 107 12.62 17.76 -0.03
#